data_AF-A0A6M0CY20-F1
#
_entry.id   AF-A0A6M0CY20-F1
#
_cell.length_a   1.000
_cell.length_b   1.000
_cell.length_c   1.000
_cell.angle_alpha   90.00
_cell.angle_beta   90.00
_cell.angle_gamma   90.00
#
_symmetry.space_group_name_H-M   'P 1'
#
loop_
_entity.id
_entity.type
_entity.pdbx_description
1 polymer ?
#
loop_
_entity_poly.entity_id
_entity_poly.type
_entity_poly.pdbx_seq_one_letter_code
_entity_poly.pdbx_strand_id
1 'polypeptide(L)' 'ALSTRERQVCVGLLAGHTAPELAAHLQLKASTVDSYLKRAAIKLGISGRHALPRWMYAPQVQPDGR' A
#
# COMPACT_ATOMS: atom_id res chain seq x y z
N ALA A 1 -10.55 -4.72 -2.46
CA ALA A 1 -9.21 -5.23 -2.82
C ALA A 1 -8.30 -4.11 -3.35
N LEU A 2 -6.99 -4.20 -3.15
CA LEU A 2 -6.00 -3.23 -3.66
C LEU A 2 -5.71 -3.43 -5.15
N SER A 3 -5.45 -2.34 -5.86
CA SER A 3 -4.86 -2.37 -7.21
C SER A 3 -3.40 -2.81 -7.16
N THR A 4 -2.84 -3.19 -8.32
CA THR A 4 -1.44 -3.59 -8.44
C THR A 4 -0.48 -2.49 -7.96
N ARG A 5 -0.73 -1.23 -8.34
CA ARG A 5 0.13 -0.10 -7.95
C ARG A 5 0.04 0.22 -6.45
N GLU A 6 -1.16 0.18 -5.88
CA GLU A 6 -1.35 0.33 -4.43
C GLU A 6 -0.61 -0.77 -3.66
N ARG A 7 -0.72 -2.03 -4.12
CA ARG A 7 -0.04 -3.17 -3.51
C ARG A 7 1.48 -3.02 -3.59
N GLN A 8 2.03 -2.65 -4.75
CA GLN A 8 3.48 -2.43 -4.94
C GLN A 8 4.00 -1.37 -3.96
N VAL A 9 3.28 -0.26 -3.80
CA VAL A 9 3.65 0.79 -2.84
C VAL A 9 3.61 0.27 -1.41
N CYS A 10 2.54 -0.42 -1.00
CA CYS A 10 2.43 -0.99 0.34
C CYS A 10 3.57 -1.98 0.65
N VAL A 11 3.86 -2.89 -0.27
CA VAL A 11 4.93 -3.90 -0.12
C VAL A 11 6.30 -3.23 -0.03
N GLY A 12 6.59 -2.24 -0.89
CA GLY A 12 7.86 -1.52 -0.83
C GLY A 12 8.08 -0.78 0.49
N LEU A 13 7.03 -0.12 1.00
CA LEU A 13 7.08 0.58 2.27
C LEU A 13 7.28 -0.38 3.46
N LEU A 14 6.73 -1.60 3.37
CA LEU A 14 6.91 -2.67 4.35
C LEU A 14 8.31 -3.29 4.27
N ALA A 15 8.89 -3.37 3.08
CA ALA A 15 10.27 -3.77 2.84
C ALA A 15 11.30 -2.70 3.24
N GLY A 16 10.88 -1.62 3.92
CA GLY A 16 11.77 -0.57 4.43
C GLY A 16 12.09 0.55 3.45
N HIS A 17 11.57 0.53 2.22
CA HIS A 17 11.84 1.59 1.26
C HIS A 17 11.10 2.88 1.65
N THR A 18 11.68 4.02 1.31
CA THR A 18 11.06 5.34 1.45
C THR A 18 10.21 5.69 0.23
N ALA A 19 9.34 6.69 0.36
CA ALA A 19 8.50 7.13 -0.77
C ALA A 19 9.31 7.65 -1.98
N PRO A 20 10.42 8.39 -1.81
CA PRO A 20 11.29 8.79 -2.93
C PRO A 20 11.97 7.60 -3.61
N GLU A 21 12.46 6.62 -2.86
CA GLU A 21 13.06 5.40 -3.42
C GLU A 21 12.03 4.63 -4.25
N LEU A 22 10.83 4.42 -3.71
CA LEU A 22 9.74 3.77 -4.46
C LEU A 22 9.35 4.55 -5.70
N ALA A 23 9.34 5.87 -5.63
CA ALA A 23 9.07 6.71 -6.78
C ALA A 23 10.12 6.48 -7.89
N ALA A 24 11.40 6.40 -7.55
CA ALA A 24 12.46 6.05 -8.49
C ALA A 24 12.28 4.63 -9.06
N HIS A 25 12.09 3.62 -8.20
CA HIS A 25 11.92 2.22 -8.62
C HIS A 25 10.70 2.00 -9.52
N LEU A 26 9.59 2.70 -9.25
CA LEU A 26 8.34 2.56 -9.98
C LEU A 26 8.21 3.54 -11.15
N GLN A 27 9.20 4.42 -11.36
CA GLN A 27 9.18 5.51 -12.34
C GLN A 27 7.95 6.43 -12.16
N LEU A 28 7.73 6.87 -10.93
CA LEU A 28 6.63 7.74 -10.51
C LEU A 28 7.15 9.00 -9.82
N LYS A 29 6.25 9.96 -9.55
CA LYS A 29 6.52 11.04 -8.61
C LYS A 29 6.27 10.56 -7.18
N ALA A 30 7.02 11.09 -6.20
CA ALA A 30 6.77 10.80 -4.78
C ALA A 30 5.33 11.15 -4.35
N SER A 31 4.76 12.23 -4.88
CA SER A 31 3.34 12.59 -4.67
C SER A 31 2.36 11.55 -5.19
N THR A 32 2.72 10.84 -6.26
CA THR A 32 1.91 9.73 -6.79
C THR A 32 1.99 8.51 -5.87
N VAL A 33 3.17 8.22 -5.30
CA VAL A 33 3.33 7.18 -4.28
C VAL A 33 2.45 7.48 -3.07
N ASP A 34 2.45 8.72 -2.58
CA ASP A 34 1.57 9.20 -1.51
C ASP A 34 0.08 9.02 -1.85
N SER A 35 -0.30 9.34 -3.08
CA SER A 35 -1.68 9.16 -3.57
C SER A 35 -2.09 7.69 -3.62
N TYR A 36 -1.18 6.78 -4.00
CA TYR A 36 -1.43 5.34 -3.93
C TYR A 36 -1.53 4.86 -2.49
N LEU A 37 -0.68 5.33 -1.59
CA LEU A 37 -0.74 4.99 -0.18
C LEU A 37 -2.07 5.43 0.45
N LYS A 38 -2.53 6.65 0.17
CA LYS A 38 -3.83 7.16 0.67
C LYS A 38 -5.00 6.32 0.18
N ARG A 39 -5.02 5.97 -1.11
CA ARG A 39 -6.08 5.11 -1.67
C ARG A 39 -6.04 3.70 -1.10
N ALA A 40 -4.84 3.14 -0.91
CA ALA A 40 -4.68 1.87 -0.23
C ALA A 40 -5.22 1.96 1.21
N ALA A 41 -4.83 2.97 1.97
CA ALA A 41 -5.27 3.19 3.34
C ALA A 41 -6.81 3.22 3.48
N ILE A 42 -7.50 3.92 2.58
CA ILE A 42 -8.97 3.94 2.51
C ILE A 42 -9.54 2.53 2.27
N LYS A 43 -8.99 1.78 1.31
CA LYS A 43 -9.45 0.43 0.98
C LYS A 43 -9.21 -0.59 2.09
N LEU A 44 -8.19 -0.36 2.90
CA LEU A 44 -7.81 -1.24 4.00
C LEU A 44 -8.46 -0.82 5.33
N GLY A 45 -9.12 0.34 5.39
CA GLY A 45 -9.67 0.89 6.62
C GLY A 45 -8.59 1.24 7.66
N ILE A 46 -7.39 1.63 7.20
CA ILE A 46 -6.25 1.94 8.08
C ILE A 46 -5.84 3.41 7.99
N SER A 47 -5.32 3.96 9.07
CA SER A 47 -4.75 5.31 9.10
C SER A 47 -3.22 5.27 9.00
N GLY A 48 -2.70 5.47 7.79
CA GLY A 48 -1.28 5.74 7.54
C GLY A 48 -0.33 4.53 7.56
N ARG A 49 0.97 4.80 7.42
CA ARG A 49 2.03 3.81 7.18
C ARG A 49 2.23 2.83 8.35
N HIS A 50 2.07 3.27 9.59
CA HIS A 50 2.26 2.43 10.79
C HIS A 50 1.24 1.31 10.92
N ALA A 51 0.11 1.40 10.21
CA ALA A 51 -0.92 0.38 10.20
C ALA A 51 -0.74 -0.65 9.06
N LEU A 52 0.19 -0.43 8.12
CA LEU A 52 0.46 -1.38 7.02
C LEU A 52 0.90 -2.78 7.50
N PRO A 53 1.78 -2.92 8.52
CA PRO A 53 2.19 -4.25 8.97
C PRO A 53 1.00 -5.02 9.54
N ARG A 54 0.16 -4.36 10.34
CA ARG A 54 -1.08 -4.95 10.89
C ARG A 54 -2.01 -5.44 9.80
N TRP A 55 -2.13 -4.70 8.70
CA TRP A 55 -2.90 -5.15 7.54
C TRP A 55 -2.27 -6.37 6.85
N MET A 56 -0.95 -6.42 6.69
CA MET A 56 -0.26 -7.56 6.05
C MET A 56 -0.48 -8.87 6.82
N TYR A 57 -0.56 -8.78 8.15
CA TYR A 57 -0.85 -9.93 9.03
C TYR A 57 -2.34 -10.16 9.26
N ALA A 58 -3.23 -9.26 8.84
CA ALA A 58 -4.66 -9.51 8.92
C ALA A 58 -4.98 -10.65 7.94
N PRO A 59 -5.71 -11.70 8.38
CA PRO A 59 -6.14 -12.74 7.47
C PRO A 59 -6.88 -12.05 6.32
N GLN A 60 -6.42 -12.31 5.10
CA GLN A 60 -6.99 -11.79 3.87
C GLN A 60 -8.37 -12.45 3.76
N VAL A 61 -9.37 -11.95 4.48
CA VAL A 61 -10.75 -12.43 4.34
C VAL A 61 -11.20 -11.94 2.96
N GLN A 62 -10.91 -12.75 1.96
CA GLN A 62 -11.53 -12.70 0.66
C GLN A 62 -13.02 -12.90 0.92
N PRO A 63 -13.90 -11.92 0.63
CA PRO A 63 -15.32 -12.19 0.69
C PRO A 63 -15.58 -13.26 -0.35
N ASP A 64 -15.97 -14.44 0.13
CA ASP A 64 -16.34 -15.58 -0.66
C ASP A 64 -17.43 -15.13 -1.64
N GLY A 65 -17.13 -15.27 -2.92
CA GLY A 65 -18.08 -15.05 -3.99
C GLY A 65 -19.05 -16.21 -3.99
N ARG A 66 -20.18 -16.04 -3.28
CA ARG A 66 -21.41 -16.77 -3.53
C ARG A 66 -22.39 -15.86 -4.25
#